data_AF-A0A4Q6ANX8-F1
#
_entry.id   AF-A0A4Q6ANX8-F1
#
_cell.length_a   1.000
_cell.length_b   1.000
_cell.length_c   1.000
_cell.angle_alpha   90.00
_cell.angle_beta   90.00
_cell.angle_gamma   90.00
#
_symmetry.space_group_name_H-M   'P 1'
#
loop_
_entity.id
_entity.type
_entity.pdbx_description
1 polymer ?
#
loop_
_entity_poly.entity_id
_entity_poly.type
_entity_poly.pdbx_seq_one_letter_code
_entity_poly.pdbx_strand_id
1 'polypeptide(L)'
;MSSLSAFNRFTSSLQPNGVTMPVLFIGHGSPMNGIEHTEFSNYWKQLAQDLPVPKAVLVVSAHWLTKGTRITAMDFPQTIHDFGGFPQELFDVQYPAPGDAALAQETKSLIQSTNVELDHDWGLDHGAWTIIRHMYPKADVPVLQLSIDYSKGPQYHYELAKELAALRQKGVLIVGSGNMVHNLRMVHMPNRHLDDFNKEYAYDWAVEMNEIFKNKISNGDHQPLIQYEKLHKAATLAIPTPDHYYPLLYTLGLQGKGEEATIFNDKLLAGSLSMTSVKISAA
;
A
#
# COMPACT_ATOMS: atom_id res chain seq x y z
N MET A 1 -12.12 14.01 30.64
CA MET A 1 -12.35 12.67 31.24
C MET A 1 -12.99 11.71 30.22
N SER A 2 -12.36 11.43 29.07
CA SER A 2 -12.98 10.52 28.08
C SER A 2 -12.04 9.58 27.30
N SER A 3 -10.71 9.76 27.34
CA SER A 3 -9.80 8.98 26.48
C SER A 3 -9.77 7.48 26.80
N LEU A 4 -9.64 7.09 28.08
CA LEU A 4 -9.59 5.67 28.46
C LEU A 4 -10.92 4.93 28.19
N SER A 5 -12.05 5.60 28.39
CA SER A 5 -13.38 5.02 28.14
C SER A 5 -13.71 4.91 26.65
N ALA A 6 -13.18 5.81 25.82
CA ALA A 6 -13.28 5.75 24.36
C ALA A 6 -12.33 4.68 23.82
N PHE A 7 -11.10 4.62 24.33
CA PHE A 7 -10.11 3.59 24.04
C PHE A 7 -10.63 2.18 24.38
N ASN A 8 -11.20 1.99 25.58
CA ASN A 8 -11.77 0.71 25.98
C ASN A 8 -12.98 0.32 25.12
N ARG A 9 -13.84 1.28 24.72
CA ARG A 9 -14.97 1.02 23.82
C ARG A 9 -14.52 0.68 22.40
N PHE A 10 -13.50 1.35 21.89
CA PHE A 10 -12.97 1.08 20.57
C PHE A 10 -12.23 -0.26 20.50
N THR A 11 -11.33 -0.53 21.44
CA THR A 11 -10.61 -1.82 21.52
C THR A 11 -11.55 -3.01 21.78
N SER A 12 -12.65 -2.82 22.53
CA SER A 12 -13.71 -3.83 22.65
C SER A 12 -14.61 -3.91 21.41
N SER A 13 -14.69 -2.88 20.57
CA SER A 13 -15.32 -2.96 19.25
C SER A 13 -14.44 -3.70 18.23
N LEU A 14 -13.12 -3.74 18.45
CA LEU A 14 -12.15 -4.47 17.64
C LEU A 14 -12.05 -5.97 17.96
N GLN A 15 -13.01 -6.55 18.70
CA GLN A 15 -13.04 -7.99 18.90
C GLN A 15 -13.14 -8.74 17.56
N PRO A 16 -12.48 -9.90 17.41
CA PRO A 16 -12.61 -10.73 16.21
C PRO A 16 -14.07 -10.98 15.89
N ASN A 17 -14.54 -10.49 14.74
CA ASN A 17 -15.95 -10.57 14.34
C ASN A 17 -16.22 -11.77 13.40
N GLY A 18 -15.29 -12.73 13.36
CA GLY A 18 -15.39 -13.92 12.52
C GLY A 18 -15.10 -13.69 11.03
N VAL A 19 -14.86 -12.46 10.59
CA VAL A 19 -14.51 -12.11 9.20
C VAL A 19 -13.09 -11.53 9.17
N THR A 20 -12.17 -12.26 8.56
CA THR A 20 -10.82 -11.76 8.33
C THR A 20 -10.83 -10.81 7.12
N MET A 21 -10.39 -9.57 7.33
CA MET A 21 -10.26 -8.61 6.23
C MET A 21 -9.23 -9.10 5.19
N PRO A 22 -9.46 -8.87 3.89
CA PRO A 22 -8.43 -9.13 2.89
C PRO A 22 -7.24 -8.17 3.05
N VAL A 23 -6.17 -8.46 2.33
CA VAL A 23 -5.01 -7.58 2.21
C VAL A 23 -4.84 -7.20 0.75
N LEU A 24 -4.49 -5.94 0.52
CA LEU A 24 -4.29 -5.41 -0.83
C LEU A 24 -2.86 -4.96 -1.00
N PHE A 25 -2.24 -5.31 -2.12
CA PHE A 25 -1.15 -4.56 -2.71
C PHE A 25 -1.70 -3.79 -3.91
N ILE A 26 -1.47 -2.48 -3.96
CA ILE A 26 -1.95 -1.61 -5.04
C ILE A 26 -0.76 -0.99 -5.75
N GLY A 27 -0.67 -1.25 -7.06
CA GLY A 27 0.12 -0.45 -7.99
C GLY A 27 -0.45 0.96 -8.07
N HIS A 28 0.09 1.95 -7.35
CA HIS A 28 -0.55 3.27 -7.25
C HIS A 28 -0.32 4.17 -8.47
N GLY A 29 0.84 4.01 -9.14
CA GLY A 29 1.14 4.70 -10.40
C GLY A 29 1.34 6.21 -10.25
N SER A 30 0.84 6.98 -11.20
CA SER A 30 0.98 8.43 -11.19
C SER A 30 0.08 9.08 -10.11
N PRO A 31 0.56 10.14 -9.40
CA PRO A 31 -0.28 10.97 -8.54
C PRO A 31 -1.58 11.46 -9.20
N MET A 32 -1.61 11.59 -10.53
CA MET A 32 -2.81 11.96 -11.30
C MET A 32 -4.00 11.02 -11.06
N ASN A 33 -3.76 9.75 -10.70
CA ASN A 33 -4.81 8.81 -10.32
C ASN A 33 -5.67 9.32 -9.13
N GLY A 34 -5.20 10.27 -8.33
CA GLY A 34 -5.97 10.89 -7.25
C GLY A 34 -7.14 11.79 -7.70
N ILE A 35 -7.08 12.32 -8.93
CA ILE A 35 -8.10 13.22 -9.50
C ILE A 35 -8.70 12.69 -10.79
N GLU A 36 -8.04 11.76 -11.47
CA GLU A 36 -8.52 11.17 -12.71
C GLU A 36 -9.43 9.95 -12.47
N HIS A 37 -10.39 9.79 -13.38
CA HIS A 37 -11.24 8.61 -13.45
C HIS A 37 -10.71 7.66 -14.53
N THR A 38 -9.65 6.92 -14.17
CA THR A 38 -9.01 5.91 -15.02
C THR A 38 -9.65 4.55 -14.81
N GLU A 39 -9.27 3.55 -15.62
CA GLU A 39 -9.68 2.16 -15.36
C GLU A 39 -9.24 1.70 -13.95
N PHE A 40 -8.09 2.17 -13.46
CA PHE A 40 -7.54 1.81 -12.16
C PHE A 40 -8.33 2.43 -11.01
N SER A 41 -8.60 3.74 -11.05
CA SER A 41 -9.33 4.42 -9.97
C SER A 41 -10.80 4.01 -9.93
N ASN A 42 -11.41 3.74 -11.08
CA ASN A 42 -12.73 3.13 -11.15
C ASN A 42 -12.73 1.70 -10.57
N TYR A 43 -11.70 0.90 -10.84
CA TYR A 43 -11.59 -0.43 -10.24
C TYR A 43 -11.42 -0.37 -8.72
N TRP A 44 -10.62 0.56 -8.18
CA TRP A 44 -10.50 0.72 -6.71
C TRP A 44 -11.83 1.05 -6.05
N LYS A 45 -12.63 1.93 -6.68
CA LYS A 45 -13.99 2.24 -6.22
C LYS A 45 -14.91 1.02 -6.25
N GLN A 46 -14.83 0.20 -7.31
CA GLN A 46 -15.61 -1.04 -7.40
C GLN A 46 -15.16 -2.05 -6.35
N LEU A 47 -13.85 -2.27 -6.22
CA LEU A 47 -13.26 -3.18 -5.25
C LEU A 47 -13.76 -2.86 -3.84
N ALA A 48 -13.77 -1.60 -3.44
CA ALA A 48 -14.26 -1.20 -2.11
C ALA A 48 -15.73 -1.55 -1.84
N GLN A 49 -16.57 -1.69 -2.87
CA GLN A 49 -17.97 -2.12 -2.75
C GLN A 49 -18.09 -3.63 -2.54
N ASP A 50 -17.13 -4.40 -3.04
CA ASP A 50 -17.06 -5.87 -2.90
C ASP A 50 -16.40 -6.30 -1.58
N LEU A 51 -15.75 -5.36 -0.87
CA LEU A 51 -15.11 -5.60 0.41
C LEU A 51 -16.05 -5.36 1.59
N PRO A 52 -15.89 -6.10 2.71
CA PRO A 52 -16.47 -5.67 3.98
C PRO A 52 -15.99 -4.27 4.32
N VAL A 53 -16.88 -3.43 4.87
CA VAL A 53 -16.51 -2.08 5.30
C VAL A 53 -15.48 -2.17 6.43
N PRO A 54 -14.25 -1.66 6.24
CA PRO A 54 -13.24 -1.71 7.28
C PRO A 54 -13.57 -0.79 8.44
N LYS A 55 -13.11 -1.15 9.63
CA LYS A 55 -13.12 -0.24 10.79
C LYS A 55 -12.02 0.81 10.72
N ALA A 56 -10.94 0.50 10.00
CA ALA A 56 -9.84 1.40 9.69
C ALA A 56 -9.02 0.82 8.52
N VAL A 57 -8.24 1.67 7.86
CA VAL A 57 -7.24 1.28 6.85
C VAL A 57 -5.84 1.55 7.39
N LEU A 58 -4.97 0.55 7.34
CA LEU A 58 -3.54 0.71 7.58
C LEU A 58 -2.80 0.65 6.25
N VAL A 59 -2.18 1.76 5.85
CA VAL A 59 -1.44 1.85 4.57
C VAL A 59 0.06 1.77 4.83
N VAL A 60 0.74 0.82 4.18
CA VAL A 60 2.21 0.80 4.07
C VAL A 60 2.55 1.43 2.72
N SER A 61 2.92 2.71 2.72
CA SER A 61 3.20 3.47 1.50
C SER A 61 4.68 3.50 1.16
N ALA A 62 5.00 3.34 -0.13
CA ALA A 62 6.34 3.50 -0.67
C ALA A 62 6.98 4.87 -0.37
N HIS A 63 6.17 5.91 -0.15
CA HIS A 63 6.63 7.29 0.01
C HIS A 63 7.01 7.64 1.44
N TRP A 64 6.66 6.81 2.43
CA TRP A 64 7.03 7.04 3.82
C TRP A 64 8.20 6.17 4.27
N LEU A 65 9.41 6.61 3.91
CA LEU A 65 10.67 5.97 4.28
C LEU A 65 11.27 6.64 5.52
N THR A 66 11.60 5.86 6.54
CA THR A 66 12.17 6.35 7.81
C THR A 66 13.36 5.51 8.25
N LYS A 67 14.19 6.05 9.16
CA LYS A 67 15.15 5.22 9.90
C LYS A 67 14.45 4.68 11.14
N GLY A 68 14.20 3.37 11.18
CA GLY A 68 13.28 2.74 12.13
C GLY A 68 11.84 2.72 11.61
N THR A 69 10.94 2.06 12.35
CA THR A 69 9.52 1.92 11.99
C THR A 69 8.65 2.91 12.76
N ARG A 70 7.75 3.59 12.07
CA ARG A 70 6.82 4.57 12.63
C ARG A 70 5.39 4.29 12.19
N ILE A 71 4.43 4.74 12.98
CA ILE A 71 2.99 4.71 12.66
C ILE A 71 2.37 6.07 12.96
N THR A 72 1.53 6.57 12.07
CA THR A 72 0.80 7.83 12.32
C THR A 72 -0.18 7.66 13.48
N ALA A 73 -0.19 8.60 14.43
CA ALA A 73 -1.01 8.55 15.64
C ALA A 73 -1.80 9.85 15.90
N MET A 74 -2.07 10.62 14.84
CA MET A 74 -2.89 11.83 14.89
C MET A 74 -4.39 11.48 14.79
N ASP A 75 -5.26 12.26 15.44
CA ASP A 75 -6.72 12.13 15.26
C ASP A 75 -7.18 12.62 13.87
N PHE A 76 -6.46 13.56 13.28
CA PHE A 76 -6.76 14.18 11.99
C PHE A 76 -5.45 14.38 11.20
N PRO A 77 -4.91 13.34 10.55
CA PRO A 77 -3.71 13.48 9.73
C PRO A 77 -3.98 14.43 8.55
N GLN A 78 -2.99 15.26 8.23
CA GLN A 78 -3.08 16.18 7.10
C GLN A 78 -2.97 15.41 5.78
N THR A 79 -3.67 15.85 4.73
CA THR A 79 -3.34 15.42 3.36
C THR A 79 -2.05 16.11 2.94
N ILE A 80 -1.00 15.35 2.63
CA ILE A 80 0.27 15.91 2.14
C ILE A 80 0.44 15.65 0.65
N HIS A 81 1.19 16.54 0.00
CA HIS A 81 1.50 16.49 -1.42
C HIS A 81 3.01 16.34 -1.59
N ASP A 82 3.47 15.09 -1.56
CA ASP A 82 4.87 14.65 -1.60
C ASP A 82 5.41 14.48 -3.02
N PHE A 83 4.77 15.10 -4.01
CA PHE A 83 5.12 15.07 -5.43
C PHE A 83 5.32 16.48 -6.00
N GLY A 84 5.92 16.56 -7.19
CA GLY A 84 6.19 17.83 -7.89
C GLY A 84 6.01 17.71 -9.40
N GLY A 85 5.79 18.85 -10.08
CA GLY A 85 5.62 18.89 -11.54
C GLY A 85 4.21 18.53 -12.04
N PHE A 86 3.22 18.52 -11.15
CA PHE A 86 1.82 18.21 -11.42
C PHE A 86 0.93 19.46 -11.45
N PRO A 87 -0.29 19.38 -12.03
CA PRO A 87 -1.23 20.50 -12.08
C PRO A 87 -1.72 20.93 -10.69
N GLN A 88 -2.12 22.22 -10.56
CA GLN A 88 -2.56 22.82 -9.29
C GLN A 88 -3.76 22.09 -8.69
N GLU A 89 -4.67 21.62 -9.54
CA GLU A 89 -5.86 20.86 -9.18
C GLU A 89 -5.53 19.64 -8.31
N LEU A 90 -4.33 19.05 -8.49
CA LEU A 90 -3.87 17.94 -7.68
C LEU A 90 -3.39 18.39 -6.29
N PHE A 91 -2.76 19.56 -6.18
CA PHE A 91 -2.31 20.16 -4.92
C PHE A 91 -3.46 20.76 -4.09
N ASP A 92 -4.59 21.05 -4.74
CA ASP A 92 -5.81 21.55 -4.08
C ASP A 92 -6.63 20.43 -3.42
N VAL A 93 -6.28 19.15 -3.68
CA VAL A 93 -7.00 18.02 -3.10
C VAL A 93 -6.80 17.98 -1.59
N GLN A 94 -7.90 17.76 -0.87
CA GLN A 94 -7.90 17.41 0.54
C GLN A 94 -8.70 16.13 0.73
N TYR A 95 -8.17 15.22 1.54
CA TYR A 95 -8.80 13.97 1.94
C TYR A 95 -8.75 13.86 3.48
N PRO A 96 -9.73 14.46 4.19
CA PRO A 96 -9.70 14.63 5.63
C PRO A 96 -10.19 13.37 6.36
N ALA A 97 -9.62 12.20 6.04
CA ALA A 97 -9.93 10.98 6.77
C ALA A 97 -9.44 11.10 8.22
N PRO A 98 -10.22 10.66 9.22
CA PRO A 98 -9.75 10.65 10.60
C PRO A 98 -8.57 9.68 10.73
N GLY A 99 -7.69 9.91 11.70
CA GLY A 99 -6.75 8.88 12.14
C GLY A 99 -7.32 8.09 13.31
N ASP A 100 -6.49 7.25 13.93
CA ASP A 100 -6.90 6.45 15.08
C ASP A 100 -5.73 6.18 16.02
N ALA A 101 -5.54 7.07 17.00
CA ALA A 101 -4.45 6.95 17.97
C ALA A 101 -4.51 5.65 18.81
N ALA A 102 -5.72 5.11 19.03
CA ALA A 102 -5.89 3.86 19.77
C ALA A 102 -5.38 2.67 18.96
N LEU A 103 -5.76 2.59 17.68
CA LEU A 103 -5.27 1.58 16.76
C LEU A 103 -3.77 1.72 16.50
N ALA A 104 -3.22 2.94 16.46
CA ALA A 104 -1.79 3.17 16.35
C ALA A 104 -1.02 2.54 17.52
N GLN A 105 -1.49 2.77 18.75
CA GLN A 105 -0.92 2.18 19.95
C GLN A 105 -1.06 0.65 19.99
N GLU A 106 -2.19 0.13 19.52
CA GLU A 106 -2.42 -1.30 19.41
C GLU A 106 -1.47 -1.95 18.40
N THR A 107 -1.33 -1.36 17.21
CA THR A 107 -0.40 -1.82 16.17
C THR A 107 1.04 -1.82 16.66
N LYS A 108 1.46 -0.75 17.35
CA LYS A 108 2.76 -0.69 18.04
C LYS A 108 2.93 -1.83 19.04
N SER A 109 1.87 -2.21 19.76
CA SER A 109 1.93 -3.28 20.77
C SER A 109 1.91 -4.69 20.16
N LEU A 110 1.45 -4.85 18.92
CA LEU A 110 1.50 -6.12 18.19
C LEU A 110 2.89 -6.41 17.62
N ILE A 111 3.61 -5.38 17.17
CA ILE A 111 4.96 -5.51 16.63
C ILE A 111 5.97 -5.66 17.78
N GLN A 112 6.64 -6.81 17.82
CA GLN A 112 7.65 -7.21 18.81
C GLN A 112 9.07 -7.20 18.23
N SER A 113 9.23 -7.37 16.92
CA SER A 113 10.55 -7.43 16.27
C SER A 113 11.32 -6.11 16.27
N THR A 114 10.65 -4.98 16.52
CA THR A 114 11.25 -3.65 16.58
C THR A 114 10.44 -2.73 17.49
N ASN A 115 11.05 -1.63 17.92
CA ASN A 115 10.29 -0.53 18.52
C ASN A 115 9.61 0.29 17.41
N VAL A 116 8.30 0.48 17.54
CA VAL A 116 7.53 1.36 16.66
C VAL A 116 7.36 2.72 17.33
N GLU A 117 7.75 3.79 16.62
CA GLU A 117 7.52 5.17 17.06
C GLU A 117 6.12 5.63 16.66
N LEU A 118 5.42 6.33 17.56
CA LEU A 118 4.18 7.01 17.21
C LEU A 118 4.55 8.36 16.61
N ASP A 119 4.19 8.56 15.35
CA ASP A 119 4.47 9.80 14.61
C ASP A 119 3.23 10.68 14.59
N HIS A 120 3.43 11.95 14.93
CA HIS A 120 2.35 12.94 15.04
C HIS A 120 2.46 14.05 13.97
N ASP A 121 3.35 13.90 12.99
CA ASP A 121 3.72 14.98 12.06
C ASP A 121 3.59 14.61 10.58
N TRP A 122 3.74 13.34 10.16
CA TRP A 122 3.83 12.94 8.74
C TRP A 122 2.66 13.43 7.85
N GLY A 123 1.46 12.89 8.06
CA GLY A 123 0.29 13.10 7.21
C GLY A 123 -0.06 11.87 6.37
N LEU A 124 -1.00 12.01 5.45
CA LEU A 124 -1.37 11.01 4.44
C LEU A 124 -0.69 11.38 3.12
N ASP A 125 0.28 10.58 2.68
CA ASP A 125 0.98 10.78 1.39
C ASP A 125 0.14 10.35 0.19
N HIS A 126 0.55 10.73 -1.03
CA HIS A 126 -0.22 10.43 -2.22
C HIS A 126 -0.36 8.93 -2.50
N GLY A 127 0.62 8.12 -2.12
CA GLY A 127 0.51 6.67 -2.19
C GLY A 127 -0.63 6.15 -1.32
N ALA A 128 -1.01 6.86 -0.25
CA ALA A 128 -2.16 6.54 0.57
C ALA A 128 -3.45 7.22 0.08
N TRP A 129 -3.51 8.56 0.09
CA TRP A 129 -4.80 9.24 -0.08
C TRP A 129 -5.37 9.08 -1.48
N THR A 130 -4.56 8.92 -2.53
CA THR A 130 -5.07 8.77 -3.90
C THR A 130 -5.93 7.50 -4.05
N ILE A 131 -5.47 6.38 -3.50
CA ILE A 131 -6.20 5.10 -3.52
C ILE A 131 -7.43 5.20 -2.61
N ILE A 132 -7.20 5.59 -1.35
CA ILE A 132 -8.23 5.48 -0.31
C ILE A 132 -9.38 6.45 -0.56
N ARG A 133 -9.12 7.60 -1.19
CA ARG A 133 -10.16 8.54 -1.63
C ARG A 133 -11.11 7.94 -2.66
N HIS A 134 -10.63 7.09 -3.57
CA HIS A 134 -11.51 6.41 -4.53
C HIS A 134 -12.28 5.25 -3.90
N MET A 135 -11.64 4.52 -2.98
CA MET A 135 -12.28 3.43 -2.23
C MET A 135 -13.36 3.93 -1.27
N TYR A 136 -13.05 4.95 -0.47
CA TYR A 136 -13.89 5.51 0.59
C TYR A 136 -14.01 7.04 0.45
N PRO A 137 -14.75 7.54 -0.56
CA PRO A 137 -14.78 8.97 -0.92
C PRO A 137 -15.38 9.89 0.14
N LYS A 138 -16.12 9.34 1.11
CA LYS A 138 -16.70 10.11 2.22
C LYS A 138 -15.67 10.49 3.29
N ALA A 139 -14.48 9.90 3.28
CA ALA A 139 -13.45 10.11 4.30
C ALA A 139 -13.94 9.82 5.74
N ASP A 140 -14.84 8.85 5.89
CA ASP A 140 -15.46 8.45 7.17
C ASP A 140 -14.81 7.20 7.79
N VAL A 141 -13.89 6.56 7.07
CA VAL A 141 -13.07 5.44 7.56
C VAL A 141 -11.73 5.98 8.07
N PRO A 142 -11.30 5.63 9.30
CA PRO A 142 -9.98 6.00 9.80
C PRO A 142 -8.84 5.46 8.93
N VAL A 143 -7.82 6.29 8.69
CA VAL A 143 -6.63 5.94 7.91
C VAL A 143 -5.37 6.19 8.72
N LEU A 144 -4.51 5.20 8.77
CA LEU A 144 -3.19 5.26 9.37
C LEU A 144 -2.16 4.87 8.32
N GLN A 145 -0.94 5.37 8.47
CA GLN A 145 0.20 4.88 7.72
C GLN A 145 1.17 4.14 8.64
N LEU A 146 1.86 3.14 8.10
CA LEU A 146 3.03 2.52 8.71
C LEU A 146 4.22 2.78 7.78
N SER A 147 5.30 3.32 8.33
CA SER A 147 6.49 3.66 7.56
C SER A 147 7.33 2.42 7.24
N ILE A 148 8.19 2.57 6.24
CA ILE A 148 9.15 1.56 5.82
C ILE A 148 10.52 1.96 6.37
N ASP A 149 11.12 1.09 7.20
CA ASP A 149 12.51 1.27 7.65
C ASP A 149 13.48 0.99 6.49
N TYR A 150 13.93 2.04 5.79
CA TYR A 150 14.79 1.89 4.61
C TYR A 150 16.20 1.37 4.94
N SER A 151 16.55 1.24 6.23
CA SER A 151 17.81 0.62 6.66
C SER A 151 17.75 -0.91 6.72
N LYS A 152 16.58 -1.50 6.45
CA LYS A 152 16.32 -2.94 6.55
C LYS A 152 16.14 -3.58 5.19
N GLY A 153 16.39 -4.88 5.14
CA GLY A 153 16.27 -5.68 3.92
C GLY A 153 14.88 -6.32 3.75
N PRO A 154 14.61 -6.95 2.59
CA PRO A 154 13.29 -7.48 2.24
C PRO A 154 12.76 -8.52 3.22
N GLN A 155 13.63 -9.41 3.75
CA GLN A 155 13.22 -10.42 4.73
C GLN A 155 12.65 -9.80 6.01
N TYR A 156 13.22 -8.67 6.46
CA TYR A 156 12.75 -7.99 7.66
C TYR A 156 11.30 -7.49 7.48
N HIS A 157 11.00 -6.86 6.36
CA HIS A 157 9.66 -6.34 6.06
C HIS A 157 8.61 -7.46 5.96
N TYR A 158 8.99 -8.58 5.33
CA TYR A 158 8.13 -9.76 5.23
C TYR A 158 7.80 -10.36 6.61
N GLU A 159 8.80 -10.48 7.49
CA GLU A 159 8.57 -10.99 8.86
C GLU A 159 7.77 -10.01 9.72
N LEU A 160 8.07 -8.72 9.67
CA LEU A 160 7.34 -7.70 10.43
C LEU A 160 5.85 -7.68 10.06
N ALA A 161 5.52 -7.89 8.78
CA ALA A 161 4.14 -7.91 8.33
C ALA A 161 3.32 -9.06 8.94
N LYS A 162 3.93 -10.21 9.23
CA LYS A 162 3.23 -11.32 9.91
C LYS A 162 2.69 -10.91 11.27
N GLU A 163 3.37 -9.99 11.96
CA GLU A 163 2.97 -9.48 13.28
C GLU A 163 1.73 -8.57 13.19
N LEU A 164 1.39 -8.09 11.99
CA LEU A 164 0.18 -7.30 11.73
C LEU A 164 -1.07 -8.16 11.47
N ALA A 165 -0.93 -9.49 11.34
CA ALA A 165 -2.03 -10.38 10.94
C ALA A 165 -3.27 -10.28 11.85
N ALA A 166 -3.07 -10.04 13.15
CA ALA A 166 -4.15 -9.89 14.11
C ALA A 166 -5.07 -8.71 13.78
N LEU A 167 -4.56 -7.61 13.20
CA LEU A 167 -5.36 -6.44 12.83
C LEU A 167 -6.43 -6.78 11.79
N ARG A 168 -6.14 -7.71 10.87
CA ARG A 168 -7.10 -8.15 9.85
C ARG A 168 -8.35 -8.78 10.47
N GLN A 169 -8.17 -9.57 11.53
CA GLN A 169 -9.27 -10.20 12.27
C GLN A 169 -10.09 -9.18 13.07
N LYS A 170 -9.49 -8.02 13.37
CA LYS A 170 -10.14 -6.92 14.09
C LYS A 170 -10.94 -5.99 13.16
N GLY A 171 -10.89 -6.21 11.85
CA GLY A 171 -11.60 -5.40 10.85
C GLY A 171 -10.75 -4.31 10.19
N VAL A 172 -9.42 -4.37 10.32
CA VAL A 172 -8.51 -3.43 9.65
C VAL A 172 -8.18 -3.93 8.25
N LEU A 173 -8.42 -3.11 7.23
CA LEU A 173 -7.93 -3.34 5.88
C LEU A 173 -6.46 -2.91 5.82
N ILE A 174 -5.56 -3.83 5.48
CA ILE A 174 -4.15 -3.50 5.28
C ILE A 174 -3.88 -3.34 3.79
N VAL A 175 -3.27 -2.22 3.42
CA VAL A 175 -2.95 -1.87 2.02
C VAL A 175 -1.46 -1.57 1.88
N GLY A 176 -0.73 -2.40 1.14
CA GLY A 176 0.58 -2.04 0.61
C GLY A 176 0.41 -1.19 -0.64
N SER A 177 0.95 0.02 -0.65
CA SER A 177 0.87 0.94 -1.79
C SER A 177 2.25 1.19 -2.38
N GLY A 178 2.46 0.77 -3.63
CA GLY A 178 3.75 0.84 -4.31
C GLY A 178 3.63 0.42 -5.77
N ASN A 179 4.66 -0.22 -6.33
CA ASN A 179 4.70 -0.74 -7.70
C ASN A 179 5.74 -1.89 -7.78
N MET A 180 5.40 -2.97 -8.49
CA MET A 180 6.29 -4.14 -8.65
C MET A 180 7.44 -3.87 -9.64
N VAL A 181 7.15 -3.07 -10.66
CA VAL A 181 8.12 -2.52 -11.61
C VAL A 181 8.00 -1.01 -11.52
N HIS A 182 9.09 -0.35 -11.12
CA HIS A 182 9.11 1.10 -10.90
C HIS A 182 10.49 1.68 -11.20
N ASN A 183 10.71 2.12 -12.44
CA ASN A 183 11.95 2.76 -12.83
C ASN A 183 11.73 4.10 -13.54
N LEU A 184 11.63 5.17 -12.75
CA LEU A 184 11.41 6.52 -13.25
C LEU A 184 12.48 7.01 -14.25
N ARG A 185 13.70 6.45 -14.22
CA ARG A 185 14.77 6.80 -15.18
C ARG A 185 14.52 6.23 -16.58
N MET A 186 13.63 5.24 -16.69
CA MET A 186 13.29 4.53 -17.92
C MET A 186 11.87 4.86 -18.40
N VAL A 187 11.18 5.84 -17.82
CA VAL A 187 9.81 6.18 -18.25
C VAL A 187 9.84 6.69 -19.70
N HIS A 188 8.97 6.14 -20.53
CA HIS A 188 8.85 6.49 -21.93
C HIS A 188 7.91 7.69 -22.12
N MET A 189 8.48 8.89 -22.26
CA MET A 189 7.72 10.14 -22.45
C MET A 189 8.04 10.82 -23.80
N PRO A 190 7.58 10.27 -24.93
CA PRO A 190 7.91 10.80 -26.26
C PRO A 190 7.38 12.23 -26.49
N ASN A 191 6.26 12.60 -25.87
CA ASN A 191 5.66 13.93 -25.99
C ASN A 191 6.06 14.86 -24.84
N ARG A 192 6.78 14.35 -23.84
CA ARG A 192 7.15 15.05 -22.59
C ARG A 192 5.92 15.66 -21.90
N HIS A 193 4.80 14.95 -21.94
CA HIS A 193 3.52 15.36 -21.34
C HIS A 193 3.12 14.38 -20.24
N LEU A 194 2.44 14.84 -19.19
CA LEU A 194 2.05 13.99 -18.05
C LEU A 194 1.19 12.79 -18.47
N ASP A 195 0.34 12.95 -19.48
CA ASP A 195 -0.47 11.86 -20.05
C ASP A 195 0.36 10.67 -20.55
N ASP A 196 1.65 10.87 -20.89
CA ASP A 196 2.53 9.77 -21.28
C ASP A 196 2.72 8.75 -20.13
N PHE A 197 2.57 9.17 -18.85
CA PHE A 197 2.62 8.25 -17.70
C PHE A 197 1.48 7.23 -17.68
N ASN A 198 0.34 7.56 -18.30
CA ASN A 198 -0.85 6.71 -18.31
C ASN A 198 -0.97 5.89 -19.60
N LYS A 199 -0.01 5.98 -20.52
CA LYS A 199 -0.03 5.20 -21.76
C LYS A 199 0.40 3.77 -21.51
N GLU A 200 -0.44 2.82 -21.92
CA GLU A 200 -0.13 1.40 -21.89
C GLU A 200 0.99 1.10 -22.89
N TYR A 201 2.19 0.88 -22.35
CA TYR A 201 3.40 0.55 -23.07
C TYR A 201 4.40 -0.03 -22.08
N ALA A 202 5.17 -1.02 -22.50
CA ALA A 202 6.16 -1.68 -21.67
C ALA A 202 7.39 -2.05 -22.50
N TYR A 203 8.57 -1.99 -21.89
CA TYR A 203 9.73 -2.68 -22.44
C TYR A 203 9.63 -4.19 -22.20
N ASP A 204 10.23 -4.98 -23.08
CA ASP A 204 10.24 -6.45 -22.97
C ASP A 204 10.72 -6.95 -21.60
N TRP A 205 11.76 -6.31 -21.04
CA TRP A 205 12.28 -6.67 -19.72
C TRP A 205 11.28 -6.37 -18.59
N ALA A 206 10.46 -5.34 -18.74
CA ALA A 206 9.44 -4.97 -17.76
C ALA A 206 8.28 -5.97 -17.80
N VAL A 207 7.86 -6.38 -19.00
CA VAL A 207 6.88 -7.47 -19.21
C VAL A 207 7.40 -8.76 -18.58
N GLU A 208 8.62 -9.17 -18.92
CA GLU A 208 9.24 -10.39 -18.40
C GLU A 208 9.31 -10.41 -16.87
N MET A 209 9.76 -9.32 -16.24
CA MET A 209 9.80 -9.21 -14.78
C MET A 209 8.41 -9.26 -14.16
N ASN A 210 7.42 -8.56 -14.75
CA ASN A 210 6.06 -8.55 -14.25
C ASN A 210 5.44 -9.97 -14.29
N GLU A 211 5.65 -10.71 -15.38
CA GLU A 211 5.21 -12.11 -15.49
C GLU A 211 5.90 -13.02 -14.47
N ILE A 212 7.22 -12.86 -14.26
CA ILE A 212 7.94 -13.65 -13.24
C ILE A 212 7.34 -13.37 -11.86
N PHE A 213 7.09 -12.11 -11.51
CA PHE A 213 6.50 -11.79 -10.22
C PHE A 213 5.10 -12.36 -10.07
N LYS A 214 4.21 -12.17 -11.05
CA LYS A 214 2.85 -12.74 -11.02
C LYS A 214 2.87 -14.25 -10.84
N ASN A 215 3.73 -14.95 -11.57
CA ASN A 215 3.87 -16.39 -11.45
C ASN A 215 4.30 -16.80 -10.02
N LYS A 216 5.22 -16.06 -9.38
CA LYS A 216 5.62 -16.36 -8.00
C LYS A 216 4.52 -16.05 -6.99
N ILE A 217 3.80 -14.95 -7.18
CA ILE A 217 2.68 -14.54 -6.32
C ILE A 217 1.54 -15.57 -6.39
N SER A 218 1.05 -15.91 -7.58
CA SER A 218 -0.07 -16.84 -7.75
C SER A 218 0.24 -18.26 -7.27
N ASN A 219 1.52 -18.65 -7.24
CA ASN A 219 1.96 -19.94 -6.73
C ASN A 219 2.30 -19.94 -5.23
N GLY A 220 2.16 -18.81 -4.52
CA GLY A 220 2.54 -18.68 -3.11
C GLY A 220 4.05 -18.85 -2.85
N ASP A 221 4.88 -18.70 -3.89
CA ASP A 221 6.34 -18.87 -3.81
C ASP A 221 7.00 -17.55 -3.44
N HIS A 222 6.91 -17.19 -2.15
CA HIS A 222 7.33 -15.87 -1.66
C HIS A 222 8.85 -15.74 -1.50
N GLN A 223 9.58 -16.84 -1.32
CA GLN A 223 11.02 -16.77 -1.03
C GLN A 223 11.84 -16.12 -2.17
N PRO A 224 11.59 -16.43 -3.46
CA PRO A 224 12.23 -15.72 -4.56
C PRO A 224 11.83 -14.25 -4.67
N LEU A 225 10.63 -13.87 -4.22
CA LEU A 225 10.17 -12.47 -4.19
C LEU A 225 10.90 -11.68 -3.08
N ILE A 226 11.12 -12.30 -1.93
CA ILE A 226 11.97 -11.73 -0.87
C ILE A 226 13.40 -11.57 -1.37
N GLN A 227 13.89 -12.50 -2.21
CA GLN A 227 15.23 -12.47 -2.79
C GLN A 227 15.23 -11.91 -4.22
N TYR A 228 14.37 -10.92 -4.51
CA TYR A 228 14.11 -10.42 -5.87
C TYR A 228 15.38 -10.08 -6.66
N GLU A 229 16.45 -9.60 -6.02
CA GLU A 229 17.74 -9.28 -6.66
C GLU A 229 18.36 -10.48 -7.41
N LYS A 230 18.08 -11.70 -6.95
CA LYS A 230 18.55 -12.96 -7.56
C LYS A 230 17.55 -13.58 -8.52
N LEU A 231 16.34 -13.02 -8.61
CA LEU A 231 15.22 -13.61 -9.32
C LEU A 231 15.46 -13.64 -10.83
N HIS A 232 16.04 -12.55 -11.37
CA HIS A 232 16.30 -12.40 -12.79
C HIS A 232 17.26 -11.22 -13.04
N LYS A 233 17.97 -11.22 -14.18
CA LYS A 233 18.92 -10.16 -14.55
C LYS A 233 18.29 -8.76 -14.61
N ALA A 234 16.99 -8.67 -14.89
CA ALA A 234 16.26 -7.42 -15.00
C ALA A 234 15.66 -6.94 -13.66
N ALA A 235 15.85 -7.67 -12.56
CA ALA A 235 15.28 -7.29 -11.27
C ALA A 235 15.75 -5.93 -10.78
N THR A 236 17.03 -5.59 -10.96
CA THR A 236 17.58 -4.28 -10.61
C THR A 236 17.17 -3.16 -11.59
N LEU A 237 16.70 -3.52 -12.79
CA LEU A 237 16.03 -2.56 -13.69
C LEU A 237 14.60 -2.30 -13.24
N ALA A 238 13.87 -3.33 -12.81
CA ALA A 238 12.50 -3.22 -12.31
C ALA A 238 12.42 -2.53 -10.95
N ILE A 239 13.41 -2.77 -10.09
CA ILE A 239 13.48 -2.27 -8.71
C ILE A 239 14.86 -1.62 -8.51
N PRO A 240 15.10 -0.42 -9.06
CA PRO A 240 16.38 0.28 -8.89
C PRO A 240 16.63 0.67 -7.43
N THR A 241 15.55 0.97 -6.71
CA THR A 241 15.49 1.16 -5.27
C THR A 241 14.24 0.41 -4.76
N PRO A 242 14.29 -0.15 -3.53
CA PRO A 242 13.28 -1.11 -3.10
C PRO A 242 12.01 -0.50 -2.51
N ASP A 243 11.95 0.82 -2.36
CA ASP A 243 10.87 1.57 -1.71
C ASP A 243 9.48 1.22 -2.26
N HIS A 244 9.28 1.27 -3.58
CA HIS A 244 7.99 0.90 -4.20
C HIS A 244 7.72 -0.61 -4.19
N TYR A 245 8.73 -1.45 -3.99
CA TYR A 245 8.58 -2.91 -3.97
C TYR A 245 8.25 -3.46 -2.58
N TYR A 246 8.82 -2.90 -1.52
CA TYR A 246 8.63 -3.39 -0.15
C TYR A 246 7.17 -3.49 0.30
N PRO A 247 6.23 -2.59 -0.06
CA PRO A 247 4.80 -2.76 0.25
C PRO A 247 4.20 -4.10 -0.22
N LEU A 248 4.71 -4.68 -1.32
CA LEU A 248 4.30 -6.01 -1.76
C LEU A 248 4.70 -7.07 -0.71
N LEU A 249 5.92 -6.98 -0.16
CA LEU A 249 6.39 -7.94 0.84
C LEU A 249 5.58 -7.88 2.13
N TYR A 250 5.10 -6.70 2.51
CA TYR A 250 4.14 -6.58 3.61
C TYR A 250 2.83 -7.31 3.30
N THR A 251 2.33 -7.14 2.07
CA THR A 251 1.09 -7.79 1.62
C THR A 251 1.24 -9.31 1.63
N LEU A 252 2.32 -9.84 1.03
CA LEU A 252 2.57 -11.28 0.94
C LEU A 252 2.86 -11.92 2.31
N GLY A 253 3.54 -11.20 3.20
CA GLY A 253 3.80 -11.64 4.57
C GLY A 253 2.53 -11.87 5.40
N LEU A 254 1.43 -11.24 5.00
CA LEU A 254 0.12 -11.38 5.64
C LEU A 254 -0.74 -12.52 5.09
N GLN A 255 -0.31 -13.24 4.05
CA GLN A 255 -1.07 -14.36 3.50
C GLN A 255 -1.22 -15.49 4.51
N GLY A 256 -2.47 -15.78 4.88
CA GLY A 256 -2.82 -16.86 5.80
C GLY A 256 -2.94 -18.21 5.09
N LYS A 257 -3.11 -19.27 5.89
CA LYS A 257 -3.44 -20.61 5.37
C LYS A 257 -4.84 -20.59 4.75
N GLY A 258 -4.98 -21.15 3.55
CA GLY A 258 -6.26 -21.22 2.83
C GLY A 258 -6.67 -19.92 2.14
N GLU A 259 -5.75 -18.95 2.05
CA GLU A 259 -5.96 -17.72 1.28
C GLU A 259 -5.18 -17.77 -0.04
N GLU A 260 -5.77 -17.16 -1.06
CA GLU A 260 -5.20 -17.09 -2.40
C GLU A 260 -4.85 -15.64 -2.76
N ALA A 261 -3.77 -15.48 -3.51
CA ALA A 261 -3.37 -14.20 -4.07
C ALA A 261 -3.94 -14.07 -5.50
N THR A 262 -4.84 -13.10 -5.68
CA THR A 262 -5.48 -12.79 -6.96
C THR A 262 -4.92 -11.51 -7.55
N ILE A 263 -4.58 -11.54 -8.84
CA ILE A 263 -4.02 -10.39 -9.55
C ILE A 263 -5.13 -9.55 -10.20
N PHE A 264 -5.03 -8.23 -10.10
CA PHE A 264 -5.90 -7.28 -10.79
C PHE A 264 -5.13 -6.01 -11.19
N ASN A 265 -5.75 -5.11 -11.96
CA ASN A 265 -5.11 -3.90 -12.52
C ASN A 265 -3.75 -4.20 -13.19
N ASP A 266 -3.64 -5.35 -13.86
CA ASP A 266 -2.39 -5.86 -14.40
C ASP A 266 -2.03 -5.19 -15.73
N LYS A 267 -1.50 -3.97 -15.63
CA LYS A 267 -1.03 -3.20 -16.78
C LYS A 267 0.34 -2.60 -16.52
N LEU A 268 1.13 -2.53 -17.58
CA LEU A 268 2.40 -1.82 -17.62
C LEU A 268 2.22 -0.52 -18.40
N LEU A 269 2.62 0.57 -17.77
CA LEU A 269 2.49 1.92 -18.27
C LEU A 269 3.86 2.53 -18.51
N ALA A 270 3.91 3.42 -19.50
CA ALA A 270 5.04 4.30 -19.78
C ALA A 270 6.40 3.58 -19.81
N GLY A 271 6.42 2.34 -20.31
CA GLY A 271 7.61 1.51 -20.49
C GLY A 271 8.03 0.72 -19.26
N SER A 272 7.90 1.27 -18.05
CA SER A 272 8.60 0.77 -16.85
C SER A 272 7.86 0.98 -15.53
N LEU A 273 6.54 1.15 -15.57
CA LEU A 273 5.69 1.27 -14.38
C LEU A 273 4.60 0.19 -14.39
N SER A 274 4.54 -0.65 -13.36
CA SER A 274 3.50 -1.68 -13.25
C SER A 274 2.37 -1.25 -12.32
N MET A 275 1.13 -1.25 -12.82
CA MET A 275 -0.10 -1.07 -12.03
C MET A 275 -0.60 -2.38 -11.39
N THR A 276 0.08 -3.49 -11.67
CA THR A 276 -0.29 -4.82 -11.19
C THR A 276 -0.49 -4.80 -9.68
N SER A 277 -1.67 -5.25 -9.27
CA SER A 277 -2.15 -5.21 -7.90
C SER A 277 -2.51 -6.63 -7.45
N VAL A 278 -2.46 -6.87 -6.14
CA VAL A 278 -2.71 -8.19 -5.55
C VAL A 278 -3.78 -8.06 -4.47
N LYS A 279 -4.77 -8.94 -4.49
CA LYS A 279 -5.72 -9.12 -3.38
C LYS A 279 -5.51 -10.50 -2.77
N ILE A 280 -5.29 -10.54 -1.47
CA ILE A 280 -5.21 -11.77 -0.69
C ILE A 280 -6.47 -11.92 0.15
N SER A 281 -7.19 -13.00 -0.05
CA SER A 281 -8.42 -13.34 0.68
C SER A 281 -8.62 -14.85 0.74
N ALA A 282 -9.55 -15.30 1.58
CA ALA A 282 -10.04 -16.69 1.51
C ALA A 282 -10.50 -17.02 0.08
N ALA A 283 -10.20 -18.25 -0.36
CA ALA A 283 -10.62 -18.81 -1.65
C ALA A 283 -12.15 -18.97 -1.76
#